data_AF-A0AAW5QUM5-F1
#
_entry.id   AF-A0AAW5QUM5-F1
#
_cell.length_a   1.000
_cell.length_b   1.000
_cell.length_c   1.000
_cell.angle_alpha   90.00
_cell.angle_beta   90.00
_cell.angle_gamma   90.00
#
_symmetry.space_group_name_H-M   'P 1'
#
loop_
_entity.id
_entity.type
_entity.pdbx_description
1 polymer ?
#
loop_
_entity_poly.entity_id
_entity_poly.type
_entity_poly.pdbx_seq_one_letter_code
_entity_poly.pdbx_strand_id
1 'polypeptide(L)'
;MTKNKLTDLNDHLFAQLERLSDEDLNEGQIDTEVKRAEAIVKVADRIVDGADLQLRAAKLFAEHGAYIEKRLPLIGKGIGGEGQ
;
A
#
# COMPACT_ATOMS: atom_id res chain seq x y z
N MET A 1 -3.05 10.27 -14.89
CA MET A 1 -2.44 8.95 -14.58
C MET A 1 -2.92 8.49 -13.23
N THR A 2 -3.23 7.21 -13.08
CA THR A 2 -3.65 6.62 -11.81
C THR A 2 -2.44 6.49 -10.88
N LYS A 3 -2.57 6.92 -9.62
CA LYS A 3 -1.53 6.78 -8.59
C LYS A 3 -1.79 5.50 -7.79
N ASN A 4 -1.07 4.44 -8.12
CA ASN A 4 -1.33 3.10 -7.58
C ASN A 4 -0.06 2.38 -7.11
N LYS A 5 1.06 3.10 -6.97
CA LYS A 5 2.34 2.55 -6.52
C LYS A 5 2.56 2.86 -5.04
N LEU A 6 3.38 2.04 -4.37
CA LEU A 6 3.83 2.31 -3.00
C LEU A 6 4.62 3.63 -2.88
N THR A 7 5.32 4.04 -3.94
CA THR A 7 5.99 5.35 -3.99
C THR A 7 4.97 6.50 -3.93
N ASP A 8 3.85 6.37 -4.63
CA ASP A 8 2.78 7.38 -4.57
C ASP A 8 2.20 7.49 -3.16
N LEU A 9 2.02 6.35 -2.48
CA LEU A 9 1.55 6.32 -1.09
C LEU A 9 2.54 7.05 -0.16
N ASN A 10 3.84 6.78 -0.29
CA ASN A 10 4.87 7.46 0.49
C ASN A 10 4.86 8.98 0.25
N ASP A 11 4.76 9.42 -1.00
CA ASP A 11 4.67 10.85 -1.33
C ASP A 11 3.47 11.51 -0.65
N HIS A 12 2.31 10.82 -0.60
CA HIS A 12 1.12 11.32 0.09
C HIS A 12 1.29 11.37 1.61
N LEU A 13 1.97 10.40 2.22
CA LEU A 13 2.27 10.40 3.65
C LEU A 13 3.21 11.56 4.03
N PHE A 14 4.28 11.78 3.26
CA PHE A 14 5.17 12.91 3.49
C PHE A 14 4.46 14.24 3.28
N ALA A 15 3.66 14.38 2.22
CA ALA A 15 2.86 15.59 2.01
C ALA A 15 1.88 15.86 3.16
N GLN A 16 1.38 14.83 3.84
CA GLN A 16 0.54 15.01 5.03
C GLN A 16 1.36 15.42 6.26
N LEU A 17 2.58 14.90 6.39
CA LEU A 17 3.52 15.31 7.45
C LEU A 17 3.88 16.79 7.34
N GLU A 18 4.20 17.26 6.14
CA GLU A 18 4.48 18.68 5.86
C GLU A 18 3.28 19.57 6.21
N ARG A 19 2.06 19.16 5.81
CA ARG A 19 0.83 19.90 6.16
C ARG A 19 0.60 19.99 7.66
N LEU A 20 0.82 18.90 8.40
CA LEU A 20 0.67 18.91 9.86
C LEU A 20 1.72 19.78 10.57
N SER A 21 2.84 20.05 9.91
CA SER A 21 3.95 20.85 10.46
C SER A 21 3.83 22.33 10.12
N ASP A 22 2.78 22.73 9.39
CA ASP A 22 2.54 24.12 9.02
C ASP A 22 2.17 24.96 10.26
N GLU A 23 3.03 25.92 10.59
CA GLU A 23 2.92 26.77 11.78
C GLU A 23 1.78 27.81 11.66
N ASP A 24 1.27 28.05 10.45
CA ASP A 24 0.20 29.02 10.19
C ASP A 24 -1.21 28.43 10.39
N LEU A 25 -1.32 27.14 10.77
CA LEU A 25 -2.60 26.48 11.00
C LEU A 25 -3.27 26.93 12.30
N ASN A 26 -4.55 27.25 12.22
CA ASN A 26 -5.39 27.42 13.40
C ASN A 26 -5.91 26.07 13.96
N GLU A 27 -6.45 26.07 15.19
CA GLU A 27 -6.97 24.87 15.85
C GLU A 27 -7.94 24.04 14.99
N GLY A 28 -8.87 24.69 14.28
CA GLY A 28 -9.84 23.98 13.44
C GLY A 28 -9.20 23.34 12.20
N GLN A 29 -8.16 23.96 11.65
CA GLN A 29 -7.37 23.39 10.56
C GLN A 29 -6.50 22.23 11.05
N ILE A 30 -5.90 22.35 12.24
CA ILE A 30 -5.15 21.26 12.87
C ILE A 30 -6.06 20.03 13.05
N ASP A 31 -7.25 20.19 13.64
CA ASP A 31 -8.20 19.08 13.80
C ASP A 31 -8.59 18.45 12.45
N THR A 32 -8.74 19.26 11.40
CA THR A 32 -9.00 18.78 10.04
C THR A 32 -7.85 17.95 9.48
N GLU A 33 -6.61 18.42 9.61
CA GLU A 33 -5.43 17.72 9.12
C GLU A 33 -5.12 16.46 9.94
N VAL A 34 -5.42 16.45 11.25
CA VAL A 34 -5.35 15.24 12.09
C VAL A 34 -6.33 14.18 11.59
N LYS A 35 -7.61 14.52 11.39
CA LYS A 35 -8.61 13.59 10.84
C LYS A 35 -8.22 13.08 9.45
N ARG A 36 -7.66 13.95 8.60
CA ARG A 36 -7.15 13.55 7.29
C ARG A 36 -5.99 12.57 7.42
N ALA A 37 -5.03 12.85 8.30
CA ALA A 37 -3.90 11.97 8.53
C ALA A 37 -4.33 10.58 9.02
N GLU A 38 -5.27 10.51 9.97
CA GLU A 38 -5.85 9.24 10.41
C GLU A 38 -6.50 8.46 9.27
N ALA A 39 -7.25 9.14 8.40
CA ALA A 39 -7.88 8.51 7.25
C ALA A 39 -6.84 7.98 6.25
N ILE A 40 -5.79 8.75 5.98
CA ILE A 40 -4.69 8.33 5.10
C ILE A 40 -3.98 7.11 5.68
N VAL A 41 -3.64 7.10 6.96
CA VAL A 41 -2.99 5.96 7.63
C VAL A 41 -3.85 4.69 7.51
N LYS A 42 -5.15 4.78 7.78
CA LYS A 42 -6.06 3.63 7.66
C LYS A 42 -6.08 3.02 6.26
N VAL A 43 -6.00 3.85 5.22
CA VAL A 43 -5.94 3.37 3.83
C VAL A 43 -4.55 2.82 3.50
N ALA A 44 -3.50 3.49 3.98
CA ALA A 44 -2.12 3.06 3.82
C ALA A 44 -1.90 1.64 4.37
N ASP A 45 -2.43 1.36 5.56
CA ASP A 45 -2.35 0.05 6.20
C ASP A 45 -2.92 -1.06 5.29
N ARG A 46 -4.07 -0.82 4.64
CA ARG A 46 -4.68 -1.80 3.72
C ARG A 46 -3.86 -2.03 2.45
N ILE A 47 -3.18 -1.01 1.97
CA ILE A 47 -2.28 -1.13 0.82
C ILE A 47 -1.05 -1.96 1.20
N VAL A 48 -0.46 -1.68 2.37
CA VAL A 48 0.70 -2.42 2.89
C VAL A 48 0.34 -3.88 3.18
N ASP A 49 -0.81 -4.15 3.80
CA ASP A 49 -1.34 -5.51 4.03
C ASP A 49 -1.45 -6.28 2.70
N GLY A 50 -1.96 -5.64 1.65
CA GLY A 50 -2.05 -6.22 0.31
C GLY A 50 -0.68 -6.53 -0.30
N ALA A 51 0.29 -5.62 -0.14
CA ALA A 51 1.66 -5.82 -0.61
C ALA A 51 2.38 -6.95 0.16
N ASP A 52 2.18 -7.04 1.47
CA ASP A 52 2.73 -8.14 2.30
C ASP A 52 2.11 -9.49 1.90
N LEU A 53 0.80 -9.54 1.64
CA LEU A 53 0.15 -10.75 1.13
C LEU A 53 0.76 -11.21 -0.22
N GLN A 54 1.01 -10.27 -1.14
CA GLN A 54 1.67 -10.57 -2.41
C GLN A 54 3.11 -11.08 -2.19
N LEU A 55 3.87 -10.47 -1.27
CA LEU A 55 5.22 -10.91 -0.94
C LEU A 55 5.23 -12.33 -0.36
N ARG A 56 4.31 -12.65 0.55
CA ARG A 56 4.17 -14.01 1.12
C ARG A 56 3.83 -15.03 0.04
N ALA A 57 2.97 -14.67 -0.92
CA ALA A 57 2.67 -15.52 -2.06
C ALA A 57 3.89 -15.81 -2.91
N ALA A 58 4.67 -14.78 -3.22
CA ALA A 58 5.89 -14.90 -4.01
C ALA A 58 6.91 -15.79 -3.31
N LYS A 59 7.06 -15.67 -1.99
CA LYS A 59 7.91 -16.57 -1.17
C LYS A 59 7.42 -18.01 -1.24
N LEU A 60 6.12 -18.24 -1.03
CA LEU A 60 5.54 -19.58 -1.07
C LEU A 60 5.71 -20.24 -2.45
N PHE A 61 5.57 -19.46 -3.52
CA PHE A 61 5.83 -19.93 -4.89
C PHE A 61 7.32 -20.24 -5.10
N ALA A 62 8.24 -19.41 -4.61
CA ALA A 62 9.68 -19.67 -4.71
C ALA A 62 10.10 -20.95 -3.95
N GLU A 63 9.47 -21.22 -2.80
CA GLU A 63 9.79 -22.38 -1.95
C GLU A 63 9.22 -23.70 -2.50
N HIS A 64 8.07 -23.67 -3.16
CA HIS A 64 7.35 -24.89 -3.55
C HIS A 64 7.07 -25.04 -5.05
N GLY A 65 7.41 -24.03 -5.85
CA GLY A 65 7.21 -24.00 -7.30
C GLY A 65 5.75 -24.00 -7.75
N ALA A 66 5.55 -24.32 -9.03
CA ALA A 66 4.25 -24.31 -9.71
C ALA A 66 3.20 -25.27 -9.11
N TYR A 67 3.60 -26.18 -8.22
CA TYR A 67 2.66 -27.05 -7.50
C TYR A 67 1.67 -26.24 -6.65
N ILE A 68 2.11 -25.10 -6.09
CA ILE A 68 1.28 -24.28 -5.20
C ILE A 68 0.49 -23.21 -5.95
N GLU A 69 0.84 -22.91 -7.19
CA GLU A 69 0.09 -22.01 -8.07
C GLU A 69 -1.38 -22.43 -8.21
N LYS A 70 -1.64 -23.74 -8.40
CA LYS A 70 -3.01 -24.30 -8.47
C LYS A 70 -3.78 -24.23 -7.14
N ARG A 71 -3.07 -23.98 -6.03
CA ARG A 71 -3.60 -23.88 -4.66
C ARG A 71 -3.54 -22.46 -4.09
N LEU A 72 -3.14 -21.47 -4.88
CA LEU A 72 -3.24 -20.03 -4.57
C LEU A 72 -4.39 -19.41 -5.36
N PRO A 73 -5.67 -19.76 -5.06
CA PRO A 73 -6.82 -19.37 -5.89
C PRO A 73 -7.10 -17.86 -5.92
N LEU A 74 -6.37 -17.04 -5.18
CA LEU A 74 -6.66 -15.60 -4.99
C LEU A 74 -5.46 -14.67 -5.18
N ILE A 75 -4.26 -15.17 -5.49
CA ILE A 75 -3.08 -14.32 -5.73
C ILE A 75 -2.81 -14.36 -7.22
N GLY A 76 -3.61 -13.56 -7.92
CA GLY A 76 -3.91 -13.70 -9.34
C GLY A 76 -2.71 -13.72 -10.26
N LYS A 77 -2.78 -14.62 -11.26
CA LYS A 77 -2.41 -14.51 -12.69
C LYS A 77 -1.18 -13.68 -13.14
N GLY A 78 -0.31 -13.22 -12.25
CA GLY A 78 0.80 -12.29 -12.55
C GLY A 78 2.13 -12.66 -11.91
N ILE A 79 2.19 -13.78 -11.18
CA ILE A 79 3.46 -14.33 -10.64
C ILE A 79 4.09 -15.35 -11.61
N GLY A 80 3.29 -15.90 -12.52
CA GLY A 80 3.77 -16.62 -13.70
C GLY A 80 4.01 -15.60 -14.81
N GLY A 81 5.25 -15.14 -14.96
CA GLY A 81 5.65 -14.46 -16.18
C GLY A 81 5.26 -15.33 -17.38
N GLU A 82 4.64 -14.71 -18.37
CA GLU A 82 4.44 -15.30 -19.68
C GLU A 82 5.82 -15.69 -20.24
N GLY A 83 6.19 -16.94 -20.00
CA GLY A 83 7.15 -17.65 -20.84
C GLY A 83 6.44 -18.07 -22.13
N GLN A 84 6.18 -17.08 -22.99
CA GLN A 84 6.08 -17.23 -24.44
C GLN A 84 6.36 -15.90 -25.12
#